data_AF-A0A175YPJ1-F1
#
_entry.id   AF-A0A175YPJ1-F1
#
_cell.length_a   1.000
_cell.length_b   1.000
_cell.length_c   1.000
_cell.angle_alpha   90.00
_cell.angle_beta   90.00
_cell.angle_gamma   90.00
#
_symmetry.space_group_name_H-M   'P 1'
#
loop_
_entity.id
_entity.type
_entity.pdbx_description
1 polymer ?
#
loop_
_entity_poly.entity_id
_entity_poly.type
_entity_poly.pdbx_seq_one_letter_code
_entity_poly.pdbx_strand_id
1 'polypeptide(L)'
;MEAAEQSHRSYSNRKNELQAFDDTKAGVKGLVDAGVKKIPDIFIHPPDVFEKNSGDKCKDFCIPVIDLEGLDKDQESHQEIVDKVRCASETFGVFQVVNHGIPVNVLEEMLHGVRRFFEQDTEVKKEFYTRDYTKKVAYHSNLYLFSARAADWRDTLYCVMAPPPEPEELPAPCSVEHRVVSNVIGPRVSAACFFSTSVVPSTKLYAPIKELVSEDNPPKYRETTVQEFSSYAFSKGLGGESRLLHFRL
;
A
#
# COMPACT_ATOMS: atom_id res chain seq x y z
N MET A 1 10.74 21.01 33.08
CA MET A 1 10.63 19.73 33.80
C MET A 1 9.26 19.10 33.54
N GLU A 2 8.17 19.83 33.83
CA GLU A 2 6.78 19.38 33.62
C GLU A 2 6.42 19.00 32.16
N ALA A 3 6.86 19.76 31.16
CA ALA A 3 6.63 19.43 29.74
C ALA A 3 7.35 18.14 29.28
N ALA A 4 8.51 17.82 29.86
CA ALA A 4 9.27 16.60 29.56
C ALA A 4 8.67 15.38 30.27
N GLU A 5 8.12 15.57 31.47
CA GLU A 5 7.40 14.53 32.21
C GLU A 5 6.04 14.21 31.56
N GLN A 6 5.34 15.24 31.05
CA GLN A 6 4.07 15.08 30.35
C GLN A 6 4.24 14.42 28.98
N SER A 7 5.31 14.76 28.24
CA SER A 7 5.64 14.07 26.98
C SER A 7 6.08 12.62 27.21
N HIS A 8 6.88 12.35 28.24
CA HIS A 8 7.28 10.99 28.63
C HIS A 8 6.09 10.13 29.07
N ARG A 9 5.17 10.70 29.86
CA ARG A 9 3.93 10.03 30.29
C ARG A 9 2.98 9.78 29.12
N SER A 10 2.83 10.74 28.22
CA SER A 10 2.04 10.60 26.99
C SER A 10 2.59 9.51 26.06
N TYR A 11 3.92 9.44 25.90
CA TYR A 11 4.58 8.42 25.08
C TYR A 11 4.44 7.01 25.68
N SER A 12 4.65 6.89 27.00
CA SER A 12 4.47 5.64 27.74
C SER A 12 3.02 5.14 27.65
N ASN A 13 2.04 6.05 27.79
CA ASN A 13 0.63 5.72 27.68
C ASN A 13 0.26 5.21 26.27
N ARG A 14 0.72 5.89 25.22
CA ARG A 14 0.48 5.47 23.83
C ARG A 14 1.05 4.08 23.54
N LYS A 15 2.27 3.78 24.01
CA LYS A 15 2.90 2.46 23.82
C LYS A 15 2.07 1.35 24.47
N ASN A 16 1.56 1.59 25.69
CA ASN A 16 0.72 0.63 26.39
C ASN A 16 -0.62 0.42 25.68
N GLU A 17 -1.25 1.48 25.18
CA GLU A 17 -2.49 1.39 24.40
C GLU A 17 -2.29 0.60 23.10
N LEU A 18 -1.19 0.84 22.39
CA LEU A 18 -0.83 0.07 21.20
C LEU A 18 -0.63 -1.41 21.50
N GLN A 19 0.09 -1.73 22.59
CA GLN A 19 0.32 -3.11 22.99
C GLN A 19 -0.99 -3.79 23.40
N ALA A 20 -1.82 -3.12 24.20
CA ALA A 20 -3.13 -3.65 24.60
C ALA A 20 -4.03 -3.90 23.39
N PHE A 21 -4.04 -3.00 22.40
CA PHE A 21 -4.76 -3.19 21.14
C PHE A 21 -4.21 -4.40 20.37
N ASP A 22 -2.89 -4.51 20.22
CA ASP A 22 -2.24 -5.59 19.48
C ASP A 22 -2.48 -6.96 20.13
N ASP A 23 -2.43 -7.03 21.46
CA ASP A 23 -2.62 -8.25 22.25
C ASP A 23 -4.04 -8.81 22.11
N THR A 24 -5.03 -7.96 21.78
CA THR A 24 -6.39 -8.44 21.49
C THR A 24 -6.42 -9.35 20.27
N LYS A 25 -5.54 -9.09 19.29
CA LYS A 25 -5.49 -9.75 17.97
C LYS A 25 -6.84 -9.72 17.22
N ALA A 26 -7.76 -8.87 17.65
CA ALA A 26 -9.11 -8.75 17.11
C ALA A 26 -9.21 -7.66 16.03
N GLY A 27 -8.19 -6.82 15.98
CA GLY A 27 -8.07 -5.71 15.05
C GLY A 27 -9.14 -4.64 15.19
N VAL A 28 -9.22 -3.78 14.18
CA VAL A 28 -10.18 -2.66 14.16
C VAL A 28 -11.61 -3.17 14.08
N LYS A 29 -11.87 -4.25 13.35
CA LYS A 29 -13.21 -4.87 13.31
C LYS A 29 -13.65 -5.31 14.71
N GLY A 30 -12.74 -5.88 15.52
CA GLY A 30 -13.05 -6.24 16.90
C GLY A 30 -13.50 -5.05 17.76
N LEU A 31 -12.92 -3.86 17.55
CA LEU A 31 -13.38 -2.63 18.20
C LEU A 31 -14.78 -2.22 17.72
N VAL A 32 -15.02 -2.28 16.41
CA VAL A 32 -16.31 -1.93 15.81
C VAL A 32 -17.42 -2.87 16.30
N ASP A 33 -17.17 -4.18 16.27
CA ASP A 33 -18.12 -5.21 16.70
C ASP A 33 -18.44 -5.08 18.20
N ALA A 34 -17.47 -4.62 19.01
CA ALA A 34 -17.68 -4.30 20.43
C ALA A 34 -18.49 -3.00 20.68
N GLY A 35 -18.84 -2.26 19.62
CA GLY A 35 -19.68 -1.07 19.70
C GLY A 35 -18.99 0.14 20.31
N VAL A 36 -17.67 0.33 20.05
CA VAL A 36 -16.93 1.50 20.55
C VAL A 36 -17.62 2.81 20.16
N LYS A 37 -17.85 3.69 21.15
CA LYS A 37 -18.50 5.00 20.95
C LYS A 37 -17.54 6.13 20.63
N LYS A 38 -16.26 5.93 20.98
CA LYS A 38 -15.17 6.90 20.74
C LYS A 38 -14.02 6.15 20.09
N ILE A 39 -13.43 6.76 19.06
CA ILE A 39 -12.21 6.28 18.42
C ILE A 39 -11.05 6.40 19.43
N PRO A 40 -10.30 5.32 19.71
CA PRO A 40 -9.12 5.38 20.57
C PRO A 40 -8.05 6.35 20.03
N ASP A 41 -7.35 7.03 20.94
CA ASP A 41 -6.44 8.11 20.60
C ASP A 41 -5.26 7.63 19.72
N ILE A 42 -4.89 6.33 19.77
CA ILE A 42 -3.88 5.72 18.89
C ILE A 42 -4.22 5.81 17.39
N PHE A 43 -5.50 5.99 17.03
CA PHE A 43 -5.97 6.14 15.64
C PHE A 43 -6.18 7.60 15.21
N ILE A 44 -5.99 8.55 16.13
CA ILE A 44 -6.18 9.98 15.82
C ILE A 44 -4.89 10.51 15.19
N HIS A 45 -4.93 10.74 13.89
CA HIS A 45 -3.82 11.33 13.15
C HIS A 45 -3.65 12.81 13.49
N PRO A 46 -2.41 13.30 13.66
CA PRO A 46 -2.17 14.69 14.01
C PRO A 46 -2.48 15.61 12.82
N PRO A 47 -2.90 16.87 13.07
CA PRO A 47 -3.47 17.74 12.03
C PRO A 47 -2.50 18.07 10.88
N ASP A 48 -1.20 18.06 11.14
CA ASP A 48 -0.10 18.31 10.20
C ASP A 48 0.07 17.22 9.14
N VAL A 49 -0.42 16.00 9.39
CA VAL A 49 -0.42 14.91 8.39
C VAL A 49 -1.44 15.18 7.27
N PHE A 50 -2.43 16.02 7.55
CA PHE A 50 -3.42 16.45 6.58
C PHE A 50 -3.23 17.92 6.26
N GLU A 51 -2.06 18.30 5.74
CA GLU A 51 -1.97 19.56 5.01
C GLU A 51 -3.10 19.58 3.99
N LYS A 52 -4.07 20.45 4.25
CA LYS A 52 -5.25 20.60 3.43
C LYS A 52 -4.77 21.20 2.11
N ASN A 53 -4.55 20.35 1.11
CA ASN A 53 -4.88 20.72 -0.25
C ASN A 53 -6.42 20.85 -0.37
N SER A 54 -7.02 21.70 0.46
CA SER A 54 -8.34 22.30 0.22
C SER A 54 -8.14 23.49 -0.71
N GLY A 55 -7.42 23.25 -1.80
CA GLY A 55 -7.56 24.07 -2.99
C GLY A 55 -8.81 23.56 -3.69
N ASP A 56 -9.80 24.42 -3.80
CA ASP A 56 -11.02 24.25 -4.61
C ASP A 56 -10.69 24.22 -6.12
N LYS A 57 -9.72 23.39 -6.51
CA LYS A 57 -9.17 23.28 -7.86
C LYS A 57 -8.79 21.83 -8.16
N CYS A 58 -9.76 21.07 -8.62
CA CYS A 58 -9.75 20.58 -9.99
C CYS A 58 -11.11 19.93 -10.28
N LYS A 59 -12.03 20.67 -10.90
CA LYS A 59 -13.29 20.09 -11.39
C LYS A 59 -13.06 19.18 -12.62
N ASP A 60 -11.83 19.16 -13.15
CA ASP A 60 -11.47 18.46 -14.39
C ASP A 60 -10.39 17.38 -14.20
N PHE A 61 -10.06 17.01 -12.96
CA PHE A 61 -9.10 15.91 -12.73
C PHE A 61 -9.83 14.57 -12.75
N CYS A 62 -9.78 13.90 -13.89
CA CYS A 62 -10.22 12.50 -14.03
C CYS A 62 -9.00 11.59 -14.15
N ILE A 63 -8.93 10.58 -13.29
CA ILE A 63 -7.96 9.49 -13.44
C ILE A 63 -8.23 8.81 -14.80
N PRO A 64 -7.21 8.61 -15.67
CA PRO A 64 -7.40 8.00 -16.97
C PRO A 64 -8.06 6.62 -16.87
N VAL A 65 -8.94 6.30 -17.82
CA VAL A 65 -9.53 4.96 -17.99
C VAL A 65 -8.97 4.39 -19.28
N ILE A 66 -8.30 3.24 -19.20
CA ILE A 66 -7.70 2.55 -20.34
C ILE A 66 -8.55 1.31 -20.65
N ASP A 67 -9.07 1.27 -21.87
CA ASP A 67 -9.77 0.11 -22.41
C ASP A 67 -8.77 -0.86 -23.02
N LEU A 68 -8.75 -2.10 -22.53
CA LEU A 68 -7.89 -3.17 -23.05
C LEU A 68 -8.57 -4.02 -24.13
N GLU A 69 -9.81 -3.70 -24.51
CA GLU A 69 -10.45 -4.37 -25.63
C GLU A 69 -9.64 -4.14 -26.91
N GLY A 70 -9.17 -5.23 -27.51
CA GLY A 70 -8.41 -5.17 -28.75
C GLY A 70 -6.91 -5.24 -28.61
N LEU A 71 -6.38 -5.49 -27.41
CA LEU A 71 -4.97 -5.85 -27.21
C LEU A 71 -4.50 -6.95 -28.18
N ASP A 72 -5.35 -7.95 -28.44
CA ASP A 72 -5.05 -9.09 -29.31
C ASP A 72 -5.67 -8.98 -30.72
N LYS A 73 -6.27 -7.83 -31.08
CA LYS A 73 -6.95 -7.67 -32.39
C LYS A 73 -5.94 -7.45 -33.52
N ASP A 74 -5.06 -6.46 -33.38
CA ASP A 74 -4.07 -6.08 -34.39
C ASP A 74 -2.96 -5.19 -33.78
N GLN A 75 -1.88 -5.00 -34.54
CA GLN A 75 -0.70 -4.27 -34.08
C GLN A 75 -0.96 -2.77 -33.84
N GLU A 76 -1.89 -2.15 -34.58
CA GLU A 76 -2.22 -0.73 -34.43
C GLU A 76 -2.99 -0.50 -33.13
N SER A 77 -4.04 -1.32 -32.89
CA SER A 77 -4.80 -1.32 -31.63
C SER A 77 -3.89 -1.58 -30.42
N HIS A 78 -2.98 -2.56 -30.52
CA HIS A 78 -2.03 -2.85 -29.46
C HIS A 78 -1.11 -1.65 -29.16
N GLN A 79 -0.58 -1.00 -30.21
CA GLN A 79 0.30 0.15 -30.05
C GLN A 79 -0.42 1.35 -29.41
N GLU A 80 -1.67 1.62 -29.80
CA GLU A 80 -2.48 2.69 -29.21
C GLU A 80 -2.69 2.47 -27.70
N ILE A 81 -2.97 1.23 -27.29
CA ILE A 81 -3.14 0.89 -25.88
C ILE A 81 -1.82 1.06 -25.11
N VAL A 82 -0.70 0.60 -25.68
CA VAL A 82 0.64 0.79 -25.09
C VAL A 82 0.96 2.27 -24.90
N ASP A 83 0.63 3.12 -25.87
CA ASP A 83 0.87 4.56 -25.79
C ASP A 83 -0.01 5.23 -24.72
N LYS A 84 -1.26 4.80 -24.56
CA LYS A 84 -2.14 5.23 -23.45
C LYS A 84 -1.57 4.85 -22.09
N VAL A 85 -1.08 3.61 -21.94
CA VAL A 85 -0.45 3.13 -20.70
C VAL A 85 0.82 3.93 -20.38
N ARG A 86 1.68 4.17 -21.37
CA ARG A 86 2.88 5.00 -21.22
C ARG A 86 2.52 6.41 -20.74
N CYS A 87 1.63 7.09 -21.46
CA CYS A 87 1.22 8.46 -21.14
C CYS A 87 0.60 8.57 -19.74
N ALA A 88 -0.28 7.63 -19.38
CA ALA A 88 -0.91 7.60 -18.06
C ALA A 88 0.11 7.33 -16.93
N SER A 89 1.07 6.43 -17.17
CA SER A 89 2.13 6.10 -16.21
C SER A 89 3.05 7.29 -15.95
N GLU A 90 3.45 8.01 -17.00
CA GLU A 90 4.34 9.19 -16.91
C GLU A 90 3.64 10.39 -16.27
N THR A 91 2.37 10.61 -16.61
CA THR A 91 1.64 11.83 -16.23
C THR A 91 0.95 11.71 -14.88
N PHE A 92 0.31 10.56 -14.63
CA PHE A 92 -0.57 10.37 -13.47
C PHE A 92 -0.02 9.36 -12.47
N GLY A 93 0.78 8.38 -12.92
CA GLY A 93 1.24 7.25 -12.10
C GLY A 93 0.10 6.32 -11.60
N VAL A 94 -1.14 6.58 -12.03
CA VAL A 94 -2.33 5.81 -11.71
C VAL A 94 -3.35 5.92 -12.85
N PHE A 95 -4.01 4.81 -13.16
CA PHE A 95 -5.09 4.74 -14.15
C PHE A 95 -6.02 3.58 -13.80
N GLN A 96 -7.25 3.65 -14.31
CA GLN A 96 -8.21 2.56 -14.26
C GLN A 96 -8.13 1.74 -15.55
N VAL A 97 -8.51 0.48 -15.47
CA VAL A 97 -8.50 -0.44 -16.61
C VAL A 97 -9.88 -1.08 -16.74
N VAL A 98 -10.43 -1.12 -17.96
CA VAL A 98 -11.66 -1.82 -18.31
C VAL A 98 -11.39 -2.85 -19.40
N ASN A 99 -12.32 -3.81 -19.58
CA ASN A 99 -12.18 -4.92 -20.54
C ASN A 99 -10.87 -5.70 -20.41
N HIS A 100 -10.36 -5.84 -19.17
CA HIS A 100 -9.10 -6.49 -18.82
C HIS A 100 -9.09 -8.03 -18.94
N GLY A 101 -10.15 -8.64 -19.51
CA GLY A 101 -10.26 -10.09 -19.69
C GLY A 101 -10.54 -10.91 -18.42
N ILE A 102 -10.30 -10.38 -17.22
CA ILE A 102 -10.67 -11.05 -15.96
C ILE A 102 -12.20 -11.15 -15.82
N PRO A 103 -12.77 -12.36 -15.69
CA PRO A 103 -14.22 -12.53 -15.53
C PRO A 103 -14.76 -11.83 -14.28
N VAL A 104 -15.93 -11.18 -14.41
CA VAL A 104 -16.56 -10.42 -13.32
C VAL A 104 -16.82 -11.29 -12.09
N ASN A 105 -17.27 -12.54 -12.29
CA ASN A 105 -17.51 -13.48 -11.20
C ASN A 105 -16.24 -13.78 -10.38
N VAL A 106 -15.04 -13.74 -10.98
CA VAL A 106 -13.77 -13.92 -10.25
C VAL A 106 -13.52 -12.72 -9.32
N LEU A 107 -13.78 -11.50 -9.80
CA LEU A 107 -13.65 -10.28 -8.99
C LEU A 107 -14.67 -10.27 -7.83
N GLU A 108 -15.90 -10.67 -8.10
CA GLU A 108 -16.95 -10.80 -7.09
C GLU A 108 -16.59 -11.86 -6.05
N GLU A 109 -16.19 -13.06 -6.48
CA GLU A 109 -15.79 -14.14 -5.57
C GLU A 109 -14.58 -13.78 -4.72
N MET A 110 -13.62 -13.00 -5.26
CA MET A 110 -12.51 -12.46 -4.49
C MET A 110 -13.02 -11.55 -3.36
N LEU A 111 -13.91 -10.60 -3.66
CA LEU A 111 -14.48 -9.71 -2.65
C LEU A 111 -15.34 -10.48 -1.63
N HIS A 112 -16.11 -11.48 -2.08
CA HIS A 112 -16.86 -12.37 -1.21
C HIS A 112 -15.95 -13.21 -0.31
N GLY A 113 -14.83 -13.71 -0.82
CA GLY A 113 -13.81 -14.42 -0.06
C GLY A 113 -13.22 -13.55 1.05
N VAL A 114 -12.84 -12.31 0.74
CA VAL A 114 -12.31 -11.36 1.72
C VAL A 114 -13.36 -11.06 2.80
N ARG A 115 -14.61 -10.78 2.42
CA ARG A 115 -15.71 -10.58 3.38
C ARG A 115 -15.92 -11.81 4.27
N ARG A 116 -15.98 -13.01 3.69
CA ARG A 116 -16.13 -14.27 4.43
C ARG A 116 -15.04 -14.45 5.48
N PHE A 117 -13.79 -14.09 5.18
CA PHE A 117 -12.71 -14.15 6.17
C PHE A 117 -12.95 -13.16 7.32
N PHE A 118 -13.24 -11.89 7.02
CA PHE A 118 -13.36 -10.87 8.05
C PHE A 118 -14.60 -11.00 8.94
N GLU A 119 -15.67 -11.62 8.44
CA GLU A 119 -16.89 -11.92 9.21
C GLU A 119 -16.79 -13.21 10.06
N GLN A 120 -15.66 -13.94 10.02
CA GLN A 120 -15.45 -15.06 10.95
C GLN A 120 -15.29 -14.56 12.38
N ASP A 121 -15.57 -15.47 13.32
CA ASP A 121 -15.30 -15.28 14.73
C ASP A 121 -13.84 -14.88 14.95
N THR A 122 -13.63 -13.97 15.91
CA THR A 122 -12.31 -13.45 16.24
C THR A 122 -11.31 -14.56 16.58
N GLU A 123 -11.75 -15.63 17.25
CA GLU A 123 -10.86 -16.74 17.62
C GLU A 123 -10.29 -17.48 16.39
N VAL A 124 -11.07 -17.59 15.30
CA VAL A 124 -10.57 -18.21 14.06
C VAL A 124 -9.55 -17.29 13.38
N LYS A 125 -9.83 -15.99 13.31
CA LYS A 125 -8.90 -15.01 12.70
C LYS A 125 -7.59 -14.89 13.49
N LYS A 126 -7.61 -15.09 14.80
CA LYS A 126 -6.41 -15.06 15.68
C LYS A 126 -5.35 -16.07 15.29
N GLU A 127 -5.72 -17.20 14.68
CA GLU A 127 -4.77 -18.21 14.19
C GLU A 127 -3.84 -17.65 13.11
N PHE A 128 -4.34 -16.70 12.32
CA PHE A 128 -3.60 -16.02 11.27
C PHE A 128 -2.92 -14.74 11.77
N TYR A 129 -3.23 -14.29 13.00
CA TYR A 129 -2.72 -13.02 13.51
C TYR A 129 -1.22 -13.12 13.80
N THR A 130 -0.43 -12.31 13.10
CA THR A 130 1.03 -12.34 13.22
C THR A 130 1.66 -11.03 12.77
N ARG A 131 2.72 -10.63 13.50
CA ARG A 131 3.66 -9.57 13.07
C ARG A 131 4.94 -10.11 12.45
N ASP A 132 5.07 -11.43 12.36
CA ASP A 132 6.09 -12.07 11.54
C ASP A 132 5.66 -12.01 10.06
N TYR A 133 6.23 -11.04 9.35
CA TYR A 133 5.95 -10.78 7.93
C TYR A 133 6.69 -11.74 6.98
N THR A 134 7.45 -12.71 7.50
CA THR A 134 8.01 -13.80 6.67
C THR A 134 6.98 -14.88 6.37
N LYS A 135 5.87 -14.91 7.12
CA LYS A 135 4.78 -15.86 6.87
C LYS A 135 4.09 -15.58 5.54
N LYS A 136 3.80 -16.67 4.81
CA LYS A 136 3.09 -16.60 3.53
C LYS A 136 1.65 -16.09 3.66
N VAL A 137 1.00 -16.34 4.79
CA VAL A 137 -0.34 -15.82 5.09
C VAL A 137 -0.29 -15.16 6.45
N ALA A 138 -0.78 -13.93 6.54
CA ALA A 138 -0.76 -13.15 7.77
C ALA A 138 -1.97 -12.23 7.85
N TYR A 139 -2.61 -12.19 9.01
CA TYR A 139 -3.62 -11.21 9.38
C TYR A 139 -3.01 -10.23 10.40
N HIS A 140 -3.23 -8.93 10.19
CA HIS A 140 -2.86 -7.88 11.15
C HIS A 140 -3.62 -6.59 10.83
N SER A 141 -3.75 -5.69 11.81
CA SER A 141 -4.42 -4.41 11.55
C SER A 141 -3.52 -3.39 10.85
N ASN A 142 -2.27 -3.29 11.33
CA ASN A 142 -1.38 -2.19 10.98
C ASN A 142 0.06 -2.68 10.80
N LEU A 143 0.59 -2.51 9.58
CA LEU A 143 1.95 -2.89 9.22
C LEU A 143 3.00 -2.14 10.07
N TYR A 144 2.78 -0.85 10.29
CA TYR A 144 3.67 0.06 11.02
C TYR A 144 3.14 0.44 12.42
N LEU A 145 2.34 -0.42 13.07
CA LEU A 145 1.63 -0.07 14.32
C LEU A 145 2.53 0.62 15.37
N PHE A 146 3.73 0.09 15.59
CA PHE A 146 4.62 0.56 16.65
C PHE A 146 5.57 1.70 16.22
N SER A 147 5.69 1.98 14.92
CA SER A 147 6.60 3.02 14.41
C SER A 147 5.87 4.24 13.85
N ALA A 148 4.61 4.09 13.43
CA ALA A 148 3.81 5.20 12.92
C ALA A 148 3.31 6.12 14.05
N ARG A 149 3.13 7.41 13.72
CA ARG A 149 2.60 8.45 14.64
C ARG A 149 1.15 8.18 15.05
N ALA A 150 0.36 7.58 14.16
CA ALA A 150 -1.00 7.10 14.41
C ALA A 150 -1.22 5.79 13.64
N ALA A 151 -2.10 4.93 14.15
CA ALA A 151 -2.52 3.70 13.51
C ALA A 151 -3.65 3.98 12.50
N ASP A 152 -3.69 3.20 11.41
CA ASP A 152 -4.76 3.22 10.44
C ASP A 152 -6.01 2.52 10.98
N TRP A 153 -7.18 3.08 10.67
CA TRP A 153 -8.48 2.45 10.92
C TRP A 153 -8.78 1.35 9.89
N ARG A 154 -8.00 0.27 9.94
CA ARG A 154 -7.98 -0.80 8.94
C ARG A 154 -7.59 -2.15 9.54
N ASP A 155 -8.07 -3.21 8.89
CA ASP A 155 -7.59 -4.58 9.04
C ASP A 155 -7.08 -5.13 7.70
N THR A 156 -6.01 -5.94 7.73
CA THR A 156 -5.33 -6.46 6.54
C THR A 156 -5.08 -7.96 6.64
N LEU A 157 -5.57 -8.70 5.64
CA LEU A 157 -5.12 -10.06 5.34
C LEU A 157 -4.13 -9.99 4.18
N TYR A 158 -2.97 -10.60 4.36
CA TYR A 158 -1.90 -10.67 3.39
C TYR A 158 -1.62 -12.13 3.02
N CYS A 159 -1.38 -12.38 1.72
CA CYS A 159 -1.04 -13.69 1.19
C CYS A 159 0.01 -13.57 0.08
N VAL A 160 1.11 -14.34 0.18
CA VAL A 160 2.10 -14.51 -0.89
C VAL A 160 1.61 -15.59 -1.85
N MET A 161 1.30 -15.19 -3.09
CA MET A 161 0.65 -16.07 -4.09
C MET A 161 1.58 -16.56 -5.24
N ALA A 162 2.87 -16.21 -5.27
CA ALA A 162 3.83 -16.55 -6.37
C ALA A 162 5.13 -17.23 -5.85
N PRO A 163 5.89 -18.00 -6.66
CA PRO A 163 6.52 -17.62 -7.98
C PRO A 163 6.02 -18.44 -9.22
N PRO A 164 6.51 -18.28 -10.52
CA PRO A 164 7.56 -17.39 -11.15
C PRO A 164 7.25 -16.77 -12.59
N PRO A 165 7.97 -15.71 -13.09
CA PRO A 165 9.17 -15.84 -13.97
C PRO A 165 10.31 -14.81 -13.70
N GLU A 166 11.40 -14.87 -14.50
CA GLU A 166 12.65 -14.07 -14.42
C GLU A 166 12.49 -12.56 -14.77
N PRO A 167 13.36 -11.67 -14.23
CA PRO A 167 12.98 -10.29 -13.92
C PRO A 167 13.41 -9.21 -14.94
N GLU A 168 13.60 -9.50 -16.22
CA GLU A 168 14.19 -8.52 -17.18
C GLU A 168 13.19 -7.59 -17.87
N GLU A 169 11.91 -7.62 -17.52
CA GLU A 169 10.85 -6.95 -18.30
C GLU A 169 9.93 -6.02 -17.49
N LEU A 170 10.46 -5.21 -16.57
CA LEU A 170 9.63 -4.21 -15.86
C LEU A 170 10.07 -2.78 -16.19
N PRO A 171 9.22 -1.96 -16.86
CA PRO A 171 9.53 -0.56 -17.11
C PRO A 171 9.53 0.21 -15.78
N ALA A 172 10.31 1.30 -15.71
CA ALA A 172 10.34 2.18 -14.54
C ALA A 172 8.98 2.90 -14.39
N PRO A 173 8.22 2.70 -13.30
CA PRO A 173 7.00 3.44 -13.07
C PRO A 173 7.25 4.69 -12.21
N CYS A 174 6.47 5.74 -12.44
CA CYS A 174 6.33 6.85 -11.51
C CYS A 174 5.53 6.38 -10.29
N SER A 175 6.12 6.46 -9.10
CA SER A 175 5.43 6.16 -7.84
C SER A 175 4.77 7.43 -7.29
N VAL A 176 3.45 7.39 -7.09
CA VAL A 176 2.67 8.52 -6.58
C VAL A 176 2.16 8.26 -5.16
N GLU A 177 2.09 9.33 -4.37
CA GLU A 177 1.47 9.28 -3.05
C GLU A 177 -0.04 9.14 -3.18
N HIS A 178 -0.61 8.17 -2.45
CA HIS A 178 -2.05 7.95 -2.39
C HIS A 178 -2.45 7.61 -0.96
N ARG A 179 -3.71 7.93 -0.61
CA ARG A 179 -4.27 7.65 0.72
C ARG A 179 -5.66 7.07 0.64
N VAL A 180 -6.02 6.32 1.67
CA VAL A 180 -7.36 5.78 1.88
C VAL A 180 -8.00 6.50 3.07
N VAL A 181 -9.17 7.10 2.84
CA VAL A 181 -9.96 7.73 3.91
C VAL A 181 -10.93 6.70 4.51
N SER A 182 -11.12 6.76 5.82
CA SER A 182 -12.13 5.99 6.54
C SER A 182 -13.54 6.45 6.16
N ASN A 183 -14.51 5.55 6.28
CA ASN A 183 -15.90 5.85 5.97
C ASN A 183 -16.77 5.80 7.24
N VAL A 184 -17.80 6.63 7.28
CA VAL A 184 -18.86 6.58 8.31
C VAL A 184 -20.05 5.73 7.88
N ILE A 185 -20.17 5.43 6.58
CA ILE A 185 -21.25 4.62 5.99
C ILE A 185 -20.75 3.19 5.76
N GLY A 186 -20.73 2.39 6.83
CA GLY A 186 -20.45 0.95 6.78
C GLY A 186 -19.00 0.56 6.42
N PRO A 187 -18.66 -0.73 6.55
CA PRO A 187 -17.33 -1.25 6.24
C PRO A 187 -17.06 -1.25 4.73
N ARG A 188 -15.82 -0.97 4.34
CA ARG A 188 -15.33 -1.04 2.95
C ARG A 188 -14.28 -2.13 2.82
N VAL A 189 -14.37 -2.93 1.76
CA VAL A 189 -13.40 -3.97 1.43
C VAL A 189 -12.64 -3.59 0.15
N SER A 190 -11.36 -3.92 0.11
CA SER A 190 -10.49 -3.78 -1.07
C SER A 190 -9.56 -4.98 -1.15
N ALA A 191 -9.29 -5.48 -2.35
CA ALA A 191 -8.22 -6.43 -2.61
C ALA A 191 -7.16 -5.75 -3.49
N ALA A 192 -5.90 -5.83 -3.08
CA ALA A 192 -4.78 -5.26 -3.81
C ALA A 192 -3.74 -6.34 -4.08
N CYS A 193 -3.28 -6.42 -5.32
CA CYS A 193 -2.22 -7.34 -5.75
C CYS A 193 -0.95 -6.54 -6.00
N PHE A 194 0.14 -6.92 -5.34
CA PHE A 194 1.45 -6.30 -5.51
C PHE A 194 2.35 -7.26 -6.28
N PHE A 195 2.73 -6.88 -7.50
CA PHE A 195 3.69 -7.62 -8.31
C PHE A 195 5.09 -7.12 -7.97
N SER A 196 5.81 -7.89 -7.13
CA SER A 196 7.14 -7.52 -6.66
C SER A 196 7.97 -8.75 -6.33
N THR A 197 9.29 -8.59 -6.45
CA THR A 197 10.29 -9.57 -6.00
C THR A 197 10.72 -9.34 -4.55
N SER A 198 10.11 -8.40 -3.81
CA SER A 198 10.56 -7.97 -2.48
C SER A 198 10.60 -9.03 -1.40
N VAL A 199 9.83 -10.09 -1.55
CA VAL A 199 9.77 -11.21 -0.61
C VAL A 199 10.59 -12.41 -1.04
N VAL A 200 11.24 -12.33 -2.22
CA VAL A 200 12.12 -13.37 -2.76
C VAL A 200 13.57 -12.92 -2.60
N PRO A 201 14.43 -13.70 -1.93
CA PRO A 201 15.85 -13.40 -1.89
C PRO A 201 16.42 -13.32 -3.31
N SER A 202 16.93 -12.16 -3.69
CA SER A 202 17.54 -11.91 -5.00
C SER A 202 18.72 -10.98 -4.84
N THR A 203 19.83 -11.33 -5.50
CA THR A 203 21.02 -10.48 -5.62
C THR A 203 20.96 -9.59 -6.86
N LYS A 204 19.86 -9.62 -7.62
CA LYS A 204 19.68 -8.80 -8.82
C LYS A 204 19.78 -7.32 -8.45
N LEU A 205 20.67 -6.62 -9.16
CA LEU A 205 20.79 -5.19 -9.09
C LEU A 205 19.76 -4.53 -10.01
N TYR A 206 19.08 -3.53 -9.46
CA TYR A 206 18.14 -2.68 -10.17
C TYR A 206 18.76 -1.30 -10.29
N ALA A 207 18.71 -0.77 -11.51
CA ALA A 207 19.28 0.51 -11.91
C ALA A 207 18.37 1.14 -12.97
N PRO A 208 18.53 2.44 -13.29
CA PRO A 208 17.90 3.00 -14.47
C PRO A 208 18.17 2.15 -15.71
N ILE A 209 17.10 1.81 -16.45
CA ILE A 209 17.16 1.00 -17.68
C ILE A 209 18.14 1.68 -18.63
N LYS A 210 19.15 0.95 -19.11
CA LYS A 210 20.28 1.52 -19.86
C LYS A 210 19.82 2.22 -21.14
N GLU A 211 18.81 1.66 -21.80
CA GLU A 211 18.17 2.17 -23.01
C GLU A 211 17.44 3.49 -22.80
N LEU A 212 17.12 3.84 -21.55
CA LEU A 212 16.48 5.11 -21.18
C LEU A 212 17.48 6.15 -20.67
N VAL A 213 18.75 5.78 -20.50
CA VAL A 213 19.80 6.68 -20.01
C VAL A 213 20.55 7.29 -21.20
N SER A 214 20.70 8.61 -21.20
CA SER A 214 21.43 9.37 -22.21
C SER A 214 22.03 10.63 -21.59
N GLU A 215 22.80 11.41 -22.37
CA GLU A 215 23.28 12.73 -21.93
C GLU A 215 22.11 13.66 -21.54
N ASP A 216 21.00 13.61 -22.28
CA ASP A 216 19.80 14.43 -22.03
C ASP A 216 18.89 13.84 -20.93
N ASN A 217 19.07 12.56 -20.58
CA ASN A 217 18.38 11.91 -19.46
C ASN A 217 19.36 11.07 -18.64
N PRO A 218 20.22 11.72 -17.82
CA PRO A 218 21.24 11.03 -17.04
C PRO A 218 20.60 10.13 -15.98
N PRO A 219 21.33 9.12 -15.47
CA PRO A 219 20.81 8.27 -14.41
C PRO A 219 20.48 9.12 -13.18
N LYS A 220 19.26 8.97 -12.65
CA LYS A 220 18.79 9.72 -11.46
C LYS A 220 18.99 8.95 -10.17
N TYR A 221 19.15 7.64 -10.26
CA TYR A 221 19.22 6.73 -9.12
C TYR A 221 20.42 5.81 -9.25
N ARG A 222 21.04 5.50 -8.10
CA ARG A 222 22.13 4.53 -8.02
C ARG A 222 21.59 3.10 -8.13
N GLU A 223 22.48 2.17 -8.45
CA GLU A 223 22.17 0.74 -8.41
C GLU A 223 21.86 0.30 -6.96
N THR A 224 20.86 -0.57 -6.81
CA THR A 224 20.45 -1.12 -5.51
C THR A 224 19.82 -2.51 -5.67
N THR A 225 19.71 -3.27 -4.59
CA THR A 225 18.92 -4.51 -4.58
C THR A 225 17.51 -4.22 -4.07
N VAL A 226 16.54 -5.04 -4.46
CA VAL A 226 15.17 -4.94 -3.91
C VAL A 226 15.17 -5.20 -2.39
N GLN A 227 16.08 -6.04 -1.89
CA GLN A 227 16.24 -6.28 -0.46
C GLN A 227 16.70 -5.02 0.28
N GLU A 228 17.67 -4.30 -0.25
CA GLU A 228 18.14 -3.02 0.29
C GLU A 228 17.01 -1.98 0.29
N PHE A 229 16.33 -1.82 -0.85
CA PHE A 229 15.18 -0.93 -0.98
C PHE A 229 14.10 -1.23 0.06
N SER A 230 13.71 -2.51 0.18
CA SER A 230 12.66 -2.94 1.10
C SER A 230 13.09 -2.75 2.56
N SER A 231 14.32 -3.13 2.91
CA SER A 231 14.85 -2.98 4.27
C SER A 231 14.89 -1.51 4.68
N TYR A 232 15.35 -0.63 3.79
CA TYR A 232 15.33 0.81 4.02
C TYR A 232 13.89 1.32 4.18
N ALA A 233 12.98 0.96 3.27
CA ALA A 233 11.58 1.37 3.32
C ALA A 233 10.88 0.95 4.61
N PHE A 234 11.12 -0.28 5.11
CA PHE A 234 10.58 -0.75 6.37
C PHE A 234 11.20 -0.06 7.58
N SER A 235 12.50 0.26 7.52
CA SER A 235 13.19 0.96 8.62
C SER A 235 12.69 2.39 8.85
N LYS A 236 12.19 3.06 7.80
CA LYS A 236 11.75 4.47 7.86
C LYS A 236 10.29 4.64 8.28
N GLY A 237 9.44 3.62 8.17
CA GLY A 237 8.03 3.71 8.56
C GLY A 237 7.18 4.60 7.64
N LEU A 238 6.11 5.18 8.19
CA LEU A 238 5.20 6.12 7.50
C LEU A 238 5.52 7.57 7.91
N GLY A 239 5.61 8.48 6.92
CA GLY A 239 5.67 9.93 7.15
C GLY A 239 7.07 10.54 7.24
N GLY A 240 7.89 10.42 6.18
CA GLY A 240 9.19 11.06 6.06
C GLY A 240 9.52 11.44 4.60
N GLU A 241 10.72 11.96 4.35
CA GLU A 241 11.22 12.24 2.99
C GLU A 241 11.04 11.03 2.06
N SER A 242 10.73 11.30 0.78
CA SER A 242 10.50 10.26 -0.22
C SER A 242 11.63 9.23 -0.20
N ARG A 243 11.27 7.94 -0.14
CA ARG A 243 12.23 6.81 -0.12
C ARG A 243 13.17 6.86 -1.32
N LEU A 244 12.71 7.41 -2.44
CA LEU A 244 13.48 7.57 -3.66
C LEU A 244 14.67 8.53 -3.50
N LEU A 245 14.59 9.50 -2.58
CA LEU A 245 15.69 10.44 -2.31
C LEU A 245 16.93 9.73 -1.76
N HIS A 246 16.74 8.66 -0.99
CA HIS A 246 17.86 7.87 -0.45
C HIS A 246 18.68 7.16 -1.53
N PHE A 247 18.06 6.86 -2.67
CA PHE A 247 18.67 6.16 -3.79
C PHE A 247 19.06 7.12 -4.92
N ARG A 248 18.84 8.42 -4.76
CA ARG A 248 19.19 9.42 -5.76
C ARG A 248 20.72 9.58 -5.84
N LEU A 249 21.25 9.80 -7.05
CA LEU A 249 22.65 10.18 -7.27
C LEU A 249 22.92 11.63 -6.86
#